data_AF-A0A5C8T9E2-F1
#
_entry.id   AF-A0A5C8T9E2-F1
#
_cell.length_a   1.000
_cell.length_b   1.000
_cell.length_c   1.000
_cell.angle_alpha   90.00
_cell.angle_beta   90.00
_cell.angle_gamma   90.00
#
_symmetry.space_group_name_H-M   'P 1'
#
loop_
_entity.id
_entity.type
_entity.pdbx_description
1 polymer ?
#
loop_
_entity_poly.entity_id
_entity_poly.type
_entity_poly.pdbx_seq_one_letter_code
_entity_poly.pdbx_strand_id
1 'polypeptide(L)'
;MTAFELLRALAHDADVAILITDAMIERPGPTILYANLAFGRLVGRDPNDVVGQSPRFMQGKETRRETLDTFHRALAGGERFHGYLTNYRADGTKYRAEIDCRPLRAADGQIENFVSFEREVLRRIGRPAGSAAGRYEPTHESKDLLIGALRALAVFQHV
;
A
#
# COMPACT_ATOMS: atom_id res chain seq x y z
N MET A 1 8.15 6.21 21.67
CA MET A 1 7.28 5.45 20.78
C MET A 1 7.17 6.22 19.48
N THR A 2 7.74 5.70 18.39
CA THR A 2 7.66 6.36 17.07
C THR A 2 6.31 6.07 16.41
N ALA A 3 5.94 6.84 15.38
CA ALA A 3 4.75 6.55 14.57
C ALA A 3 4.84 5.14 13.95
N PHE A 4 6.04 4.71 13.56
CA PHE A 4 6.32 3.36 13.10
C PHE A 4 5.96 2.29 14.15
N GLU A 5 6.41 2.45 15.40
CA GLU A 5 6.15 1.46 16.46
C GLU A 5 4.66 1.34 16.78
N LEU A 6 3.93 2.45 16.82
CA LEU A 6 2.49 2.45 17.03
C LEU A 6 1.73 1.79 15.87
N LEU A 7 2.06 2.16 14.62
CA LEU A 7 1.43 1.58 13.44
C LEU A 7 1.72 0.08 13.33
N ARG A 8 2.94 -0.35 13.64
CA ARG A 8 3.31 -1.76 13.68
C ARG A 8 2.46 -2.54 14.68
N ALA A 9 2.23 -1.99 15.87
CA ALA A 9 1.41 -2.63 16.90
C ALA A 9 -0.05 -2.74 16.47
N LEU A 10 -0.62 -1.69 15.87
CA LEU A 10 -2.01 -1.68 15.40
C LEU A 10 -2.23 -2.54 14.14
N ALA A 11 -1.24 -2.59 13.24
CA ALA A 11 -1.35 -3.31 11.98
C ALA A 11 -1.27 -4.83 12.12
N HIS A 12 -0.78 -5.34 13.25
CA HIS A 12 -0.49 -6.76 13.45
C HIS A 12 -1.71 -7.65 13.20
N ASP A 13 -2.85 -7.26 13.77
CA ASP A 13 -4.10 -8.04 13.73
C ASP A 13 -5.09 -7.57 12.64
N ALA A 14 -4.70 -6.61 11.80
CA ALA A 14 -5.57 -6.10 10.74
C ALA A 14 -5.70 -7.09 9.58
N ASP A 15 -6.92 -7.23 9.04
CA ASP A 15 -7.19 -8.11 7.89
C ASP A 15 -6.87 -7.48 6.54
N VAL A 16 -6.64 -6.16 6.50
CA VAL A 16 -6.08 -5.50 5.31
C VAL A 16 -4.57 -5.69 5.26
N ALA A 17 -4.05 -5.87 4.04
CA ALA A 17 -2.61 -5.92 3.83
C ALA A 17 -1.99 -4.57 4.14
N ILE A 18 -1.02 -4.56 5.05
CA ILE A 18 -0.27 -3.37 5.45
C ILE A 18 1.22 -3.66 5.32
N LEU A 19 1.92 -2.73 4.70
CA LEU A 19 3.37 -2.66 4.75
C LEU A 19 3.83 -1.24 5.09
N ILE A 20 5.00 -1.16 5.71
CA ILE A 20 5.70 0.09 6.00
C ILE A 20 7.09 0.01 5.41
N THR A 21 7.52 1.07 4.71
CA THR A 21 8.85 1.17 4.10
C THR A 21 9.65 2.33 4.65
N ASP A 22 10.95 2.37 4.37
CA ASP A 22 11.73 3.61 4.42
C ASP A 22 11.23 4.64 3.40
N ALA A 23 11.80 5.85 3.44
CA ALA A 23 11.46 6.95 2.53
C ALA A 23 12.28 6.97 1.22
N MET A 24 13.09 5.94 0.93
CA MET A 24 14.04 5.95 -0.20
C MET A 24 13.33 5.62 -1.53
N ILE A 25 12.70 6.60 -2.15
CA ILE A 25 11.90 6.40 -3.38
C ILE A 25 12.74 6.15 -4.65
N GLU A 26 13.97 6.66 -4.67
CA GLU A 26 14.89 6.49 -5.79
C GLU A 26 15.35 5.04 -5.93
N ARG A 27 15.76 4.64 -7.14
CA ARG A 27 16.19 3.25 -7.39
C ARG A 27 17.29 2.84 -6.39
N PRO A 28 17.17 1.65 -5.75
CA PRO A 28 16.31 0.52 -6.10
C PRO A 28 14.82 0.63 -5.71
N GLY A 29 14.43 1.69 -5.00
CA GLY A 29 13.10 1.94 -4.46
C GLY A 29 13.05 1.68 -2.95
N PRO A 30 11.91 1.98 -2.31
CA PRO A 30 11.83 1.96 -0.86
C PRO A 30 11.93 0.53 -0.34
N THR A 31 12.54 0.37 0.84
CA THR A 31 12.77 -0.93 1.48
C THR A 31 11.66 -1.23 2.49
N ILE A 32 11.08 -2.43 2.43
CA ILE A 32 10.09 -2.89 3.42
C ILE A 32 10.77 -3.04 4.78
N LEU A 33 10.28 -2.30 5.77
CA LEU A 33 10.70 -2.40 7.17
C LEU A 33 9.73 -3.26 7.99
N TYR A 34 8.48 -3.36 7.54
CA TYR A 34 7.44 -4.16 8.17
C TYR A 34 6.38 -4.56 7.16
N ALA A 35 5.85 -5.77 7.31
CA ALA A 35 4.65 -6.24 6.63
C ALA A 35 3.82 -7.09 7.61
N ASN A 36 2.49 -6.98 7.56
CA ASN A 36 1.61 -7.80 8.40
C ASN A 36 1.26 -9.14 7.73
N LEU A 37 0.61 -10.03 8.49
CA LEU A 37 0.21 -11.35 7.99
C LEU A 37 -0.77 -11.26 6.81
N ALA A 38 -1.65 -10.25 6.79
CA ALA A 38 -2.56 -10.02 5.67
C ALA A 38 -1.82 -9.67 4.38
N PHE A 39 -0.74 -8.90 4.45
CA PHE A 39 0.15 -8.65 3.31
C PHE A 39 0.78 -9.95 2.81
N GLY A 40 1.31 -10.78 3.72
CA GLY A 40 1.87 -12.08 3.37
C GLY A 40 0.88 -12.98 2.63
N ARG A 41 -0.37 -13.04 3.10
CA ARG A 41 -1.47 -13.76 2.43
C ARG A 41 -1.78 -13.18 1.06
N LEU A 42 -1.82 -11.85 0.92
CA LEU A 42 -2.13 -11.18 -0.34
C LEU A 42 -1.10 -11.51 -1.43
N VAL A 43 0.20 -11.47 -1.08
CA VAL A 43 1.30 -11.65 -2.03
C VAL A 43 1.78 -13.09 -2.16
N GLY A 44 1.36 -13.98 -1.24
CA GLY A 44 1.77 -15.38 -1.19
C GLY A 44 3.21 -15.58 -0.70
N ARG A 45 3.68 -14.74 0.23
CA ARG A 45 5.03 -14.84 0.85
C ARG A 45 4.94 -14.68 2.35
N ASP A 46 5.88 -15.26 3.09
CA ASP A 46 6.01 -14.95 4.51
C ASP A 46 6.37 -13.45 4.68
N PRO A 47 5.71 -12.70 5.58
CA PRO A 47 6.06 -11.31 5.83
C PRO A 47 7.53 -11.10 6.23
N ASN A 48 8.16 -12.04 6.92
CA ASN A 48 9.56 -11.93 7.29
C ASN A 48 10.49 -12.08 6.08
N ASP A 49 10.07 -12.85 5.07
CA ASP A 49 10.84 -13.05 3.84
C ASP A 49 10.80 -11.83 2.90
N VAL A 50 9.89 -10.87 3.12
CA VAL A 50 9.78 -9.66 2.28
C VAL A 50 10.42 -8.44 2.93
N VAL A 51 10.64 -8.46 4.25
CA VAL A 51 11.37 -7.39 4.94
C VAL A 51 12.79 -7.29 4.37
N GLY A 52 13.27 -6.07 4.16
CA GLY A 52 14.54 -5.79 3.50
C GLY A 52 14.50 -5.79 1.96
N GLN A 53 13.35 -6.06 1.35
CA GLN A 53 13.18 -5.99 -0.11
C GLN A 53 12.33 -4.79 -0.52
N SER A 54 12.45 -4.40 -1.79
CA SER A 54 11.57 -3.38 -2.35
C SER A 54 10.22 -3.98 -2.79
N PRO A 55 9.08 -3.34 -2.51
CA PRO A 55 7.74 -3.80 -2.95
C PRO A 55 7.61 -3.95 -4.47
N ARG A 56 8.57 -3.40 -5.23
CA ARG A 56 8.66 -3.52 -6.68
C ARG A 56 8.70 -4.97 -7.18
N PHE A 57 9.03 -5.95 -6.33
CA PHE A 57 8.95 -7.38 -6.71
C PHE A 57 7.53 -7.80 -7.12
N MET A 58 6.48 -7.08 -6.69
CA MET A 58 5.10 -7.35 -7.08
C MET A 58 4.76 -6.87 -8.49
N GLN A 59 5.61 -6.04 -9.10
CA GLN A 59 5.37 -5.45 -10.42
C GLN A 59 5.79 -6.42 -11.52
N GLY A 60 5.08 -6.42 -12.64
CA GLY A 60 5.37 -7.27 -13.79
C GLY A 60 4.90 -6.66 -15.10
N LYS A 61 4.80 -7.50 -16.13
CA LYS A 61 4.57 -7.09 -17.53
C LYS A 61 3.31 -6.24 -17.72
N GLU A 62 2.24 -6.51 -16.96
CA GLU A 62 0.95 -5.81 -17.07
C GLU A 62 0.77 -4.68 -16.05
N THR A 63 1.82 -4.37 -15.27
CA THR A 63 1.84 -3.19 -14.41
C THR A 63 2.03 -1.96 -15.29
N ARG A 64 1.03 -1.07 -15.31
CA ARG A 64 1.04 0.10 -16.20
C ARG A 64 2.07 1.13 -15.74
N ARG A 65 2.96 1.51 -16.67
CA ARG A 65 4.03 2.47 -16.38
C ARG A 65 3.50 3.85 -15.99
N GLU A 66 2.48 4.34 -16.68
CA GLU A 66 1.82 5.61 -16.39
C GLU A 66 1.32 5.70 -14.94
N THR A 67 0.74 4.61 -14.42
CA THR A 67 0.28 4.57 -13.03
C THR A 67 1.45 4.53 -12.05
N LEU A 68 2.53 3.81 -12.38
CA LEU A 68 3.75 3.83 -11.58
C LEU A 68 4.42 5.21 -11.55
N ASP A 69 4.43 5.94 -12.67
CA ASP A 69 4.98 7.28 -12.73
C ASP A 69 4.13 8.27 -11.91
N THR A 70 2.80 8.08 -11.92
CA THR A 70 1.88 8.85 -11.05
C THR A 70 2.12 8.54 -9.57
N PHE A 71 2.26 7.26 -9.22
CA PHE A 71 2.61 6.83 -7.86
C PHE A 71 3.95 7.45 -7.42
N HIS A 72 4.99 7.34 -8.25
CA HIS A 72 6.29 7.93 -7.97
C HIS A 72 6.22 9.44 -7.73
N ARG A 73 5.54 10.19 -8.61
CA ARG A 73 5.39 11.64 -8.45
C ARG A 73 4.69 12.01 -7.15
N ALA A 74 3.62 11.29 -6.77
CA ALA A 74 2.92 11.53 -5.52
C ALA A 74 3.85 11.32 -4.32
N LEU A 75 4.59 10.20 -4.26
CA LEU A 75 5.51 9.94 -3.14
C LEU A 75 6.68 10.93 -3.10
N ALA A 76 7.23 11.30 -4.26
CA ALA A 76 8.28 12.32 -4.36
C ALA A 76 7.82 13.70 -3.90
N GLY A 77 6.55 14.05 -4.14
CA GLY A 77 5.94 15.26 -3.62
C GLY A 77 5.56 15.18 -2.13
N GLY A 78 5.72 14.01 -1.49
CA GLY A 78 5.25 13.81 -0.13
C GLY A 78 3.73 13.82 -0.01
N GLU A 79 3.05 13.34 -1.05
CA GLU A 79 1.59 13.27 -1.15
C GLU A 79 1.08 11.83 -1.04
N ARG A 80 -0.20 11.69 -0.72
CA ARG A 80 -0.90 10.40 -0.73
C ARG A 80 -1.08 9.92 -2.17
N PHE A 81 -0.76 8.65 -2.41
CA PHE A 81 -1.21 7.94 -3.60
C PHE A 81 -2.43 7.08 -3.28
N HIS A 82 -3.50 7.20 -4.06
CA HIS A 82 -4.60 6.25 -4.06
C HIS A 82 -4.92 5.84 -5.50
N GLY A 83 -4.88 4.54 -5.78
CA GLY A 83 -5.06 4.06 -7.14
C GLY A 83 -5.04 2.55 -7.27
N TYR A 84 -4.93 2.08 -8.51
CA TYR A 84 -5.02 0.66 -8.83
C TYR A 84 -3.86 0.20 -9.71
N LEU A 85 -3.20 -0.90 -9.34
CA LEU A 85 -2.11 -1.53 -10.10
C LEU A 85 -2.43 -2.99 -10.43
N THR A 86 -1.80 -3.50 -11.49
CA THR A 86 -1.71 -4.96 -11.69
C THR A 86 -0.46 -5.41 -10.95
N ASN A 87 -0.62 -6.27 -9.95
CA ASN A 87 0.48 -6.87 -9.21
C ASN A 87 0.47 -8.39 -9.42
N TYR A 88 1.58 -9.02 -9.01
CA TYR A 88 1.83 -10.45 -9.15
C TYR A 88 2.14 -11.02 -7.78
N ARG A 89 1.56 -12.18 -7.47
CA ARG A 89 1.89 -13.00 -6.30
C ARG A 89 3.18 -13.78 -6.55
N ALA A 90 3.70 -14.44 -5.51
CA ALA A 90 4.90 -15.27 -5.59
C ALA A 90 4.79 -16.41 -6.63
N ASP A 91 3.58 -16.95 -6.83
CA ASP A 91 3.28 -17.98 -7.82
C ASP A 91 3.12 -17.41 -9.26
N GLY A 92 3.26 -16.10 -9.44
CA GLY A 92 3.05 -15.42 -10.72
C GLY A 92 1.59 -15.08 -11.03
N THR A 93 0.64 -15.43 -10.15
CA THR A 93 -0.77 -15.10 -10.34
C THR A 93 -0.98 -13.59 -10.28
N LYS A 94 -1.63 -13.04 -11.32
CA LYS A 94 -1.98 -11.63 -11.40
C LYS A 94 -3.15 -11.30 -10.49
N TYR A 95 -3.11 -10.12 -9.88
CA TYR A 95 -4.25 -9.53 -9.21
C TYR A 95 -4.30 -8.01 -9.43
N ARG A 96 -5.49 -7.45 -9.27
CA ARG A 96 -5.69 -6.00 -9.28
C ARG A 96 -5.59 -5.51 -7.85
N ALA A 97 -4.50 -4.83 -7.52
CA ALA A 97 -4.30 -4.19 -6.24
C ALA A 97 -4.96 -2.82 -6.26
N GLU A 98 -5.80 -2.53 -5.27
CA GLU A 98 -6.05 -1.16 -4.82
C GLU A 98 -5.01 -0.80 -3.77
N ILE A 99 -4.38 0.36 -3.92
CA ILE A 99 -3.29 0.83 -3.08
C ILE A 99 -3.67 2.20 -2.53
N ASP A 100 -3.58 2.37 -1.21
CA ASP A 100 -3.61 3.66 -0.51
C ASP A 100 -2.28 3.80 0.24
N CYS A 101 -1.36 4.60 -0.31
CA CYS A 101 -0.02 4.79 0.24
C CYS A 101 0.15 6.23 0.72
N ARG A 102 0.70 6.40 1.92
CA ARG A 102 0.78 7.69 2.61
C ARG A 102 2.16 7.92 3.23
N PRO A 103 2.69 9.15 3.18
CA PRO A 103 3.92 9.51 3.88
C PRO A 103 3.67 9.58 5.39
N LEU A 104 4.63 9.10 6.16
CA LEU A 104 4.72 9.29 7.60
C LEU A 104 5.81 10.31 7.88
N ARG A 105 5.44 11.40 8.54
CA ARG A 105 6.32 12.52 8.80
C ARG A 105 6.80 12.52 10.26
N ALA A 106 8.07 12.86 10.44
CA ALA A 106 8.62 13.24 11.73
C ALA A 106 8.06 14.59 12.19
N ALA A 107 8.37 14.96 13.44
CA ALA A 107 7.96 16.23 14.03
C ALA A 107 8.53 17.45 13.30
N ASP A 108 9.64 17.31 12.58
CA ASP A 108 10.26 18.35 11.75
C ASP A 108 9.67 18.44 10.33
N GLY A 109 8.68 17.60 10.02
CA GLY A 109 8.00 17.54 8.72
C GLY A 109 8.70 16.66 7.67
N GLN A 110 9.89 16.12 7.96
CA GLN A 110 10.58 15.20 7.06
C GLN A 110 9.83 13.87 6.95
N ILE A 111 9.83 13.27 5.77
CA ILE A 111 9.20 11.95 5.56
C ILE A 111 10.22 10.89 5.98
N GLU A 112 9.88 10.10 7.00
CA GLU A 112 10.72 9.00 7.48
C GLU A 112 10.33 7.66 6.84
N ASN A 113 9.03 7.49 6.59
CA ASN A 113 8.48 6.23 6.13
C ASN A 113 7.29 6.44 5.18
N PHE A 114 6.93 5.39 4.46
CA PHE A 114 5.63 5.28 3.82
C PHE A 114 4.86 4.09 4.40
N VAL A 115 3.56 4.26 4.60
CA VAL A 115 2.65 3.16 4.91
C VAL A 115 1.69 2.94 3.75
N SER A 116 1.54 1.70 3.34
CA SER A 116 0.66 1.29 2.24
C SER A 116 -0.38 0.32 2.76
N PHE A 117 -1.63 0.57 2.40
CA PHE A 117 -2.77 -0.32 2.59
C PHE A 117 -3.14 -0.90 1.23
N GLU A 118 -3.17 -2.22 1.14
CA GLU A 118 -3.44 -2.92 -0.11
C GLU A 118 -4.58 -3.92 0.02
N ARG A 119 -5.35 -4.05 -1.06
CA ARG A 119 -6.36 -5.10 -1.19
C ARG A 119 -6.50 -5.53 -2.63
N GLU A 120 -6.82 -6.80 -2.81
CA GLU A 120 -7.29 -7.28 -4.10
C GLU A 120 -8.71 -6.81 -4.36
N VAL A 121 -8.95 -6.35 -5.58
CA VAL A 121 -10.27 -5.91 -6.03
C VAL A 121 -10.63 -6.55 -7.37
N LEU A 122 -11.92 -6.76 -7.59
CA LEU A 122 -12.46 -7.23 -8.86
C LEU A 122 -13.13 -6.08 -9.60
N ARG A 123 -13.06 -6.11 -10.93
CA ARG A 123 -13.76 -5.14 -11.76
C ARG A 123 -15.25 -5.46 -11.72
N ARG A 124 -16.07 -4.49 -11.34
CA ARG A 124 -17.53 -4.60 -11.45
C ARG A 124 -17.95 -4.70 -12.91
N ILE A 125 -18.72 -5.73 -13.22
CA ILE A 125 -19.28 -5.95 -14.56
C ILE A 125 -20.30 -4.82 -14.84
N GLY A 126 -20.26 -4.26 -16.05
CA GLY A 126 -21.25 -3.26 -16.51
C GLY A 126 -20.95 -1.78 -16.21
N ARG A 127 -19.87 -1.44 -15.51
CA ARG A 127 -19.50 -0.02 -15.27
C ARG A 127 -18.51 0.51 -16.34
N PRO A 128 -18.82 1.62 -17.03
CA PRO A 128 -17.94 2.20 -18.04
C PRO A 128 -16.67 2.78 -17.45
N ALA A 129 -15.63 2.89 -18.28
CA ALA A 129 -14.27 3.27 -17.88
C ALA A 129 -14.09 4.75 -17.46
N GLY A 130 -15.17 5.52 -17.30
CA GLY A 130 -15.14 6.96 -17.03
C GLY A 130 -15.17 7.39 -15.55
N SER A 131 -15.74 6.60 -14.63
CA SER A 131 -15.74 6.92 -13.18
C SER A 131 -14.80 5.98 -12.41
N ALA A 132 -13.94 6.52 -11.54
CA ALA A 132 -13.09 5.72 -10.66
C ALA A 132 -13.89 5.17 -9.47
N ALA A 133 -14.79 5.97 -8.91
CA ALA A 133 -15.70 5.56 -7.84
C ALA A 133 -16.57 4.38 -8.30
N GLY A 134 -16.50 3.27 -7.54
CA GLY A 134 -17.34 2.09 -7.75
C GLY A 134 -17.02 1.24 -8.98
N ARG A 135 -15.85 1.39 -9.61
CA ARG A 135 -15.42 0.47 -10.71
C ARG A 135 -14.96 -0.88 -10.20
N TYR A 136 -14.39 -0.89 -9.01
CA TYR A 136 -13.84 -2.08 -8.40
C TYR A 136 -14.55 -2.37 -7.08
N GLU A 137 -14.59 -3.64 -6.70
CA GLU A 137 -15.08 -4.11 -5.40
C GLU A 137 -14.04 -5.02 -4.74
N PRO A 138 -13.83 -4.90 -3.42
CA PRO A 138 -12.93 -5.81 -2.70
C PRO A 138 -13.34 -7.27 -2.90
N THR A 139 -12.36 -8.16 -3.03
CA THR A 139 -12.64 -9.62 -3.03
C THR A 139 -13.11 -10.13 -1.67
N HIS A 140 -12.78 -9.41 -0.60
CA HIS A 140 -13.14 -9.71 0.77
C HIS A 140 -13.58 -8.43 1.48
N GLU A 141 -14.69 -8.49 2.22
CA GLU A 141 -15.09 -7.41 3.12
C GLU A 141 -14.23 -7.45 4.38
N SER A 142 -13.34 -6.48 4.55
CA SER A 142 -12.74 -6.23 5.86
C SER A 142 -13.73 -5.41 6.71
N LYS A 143 -14.09 -5.94 7.88
CA LYS A 143 -14.95 -5.26 8.87
C LYS A 143 -14.15 -4.42 9.88
N ASP A 144 -12.89 -4.12 9.57
CA ASP A 144 -11.99 -3.48 10.53
C ASP A 144 -12.25 -1.97 10.62
N LEU A 145 -12.98 -1.57 11.66
CA LEU A 145 -13.08 -0.18 12.10
C LEU A 145 -11.69 0.45 12.32
N LEU A 146 -10.71 -0.38 12.69
CA LEU A 146 -9.31 0.01 12.85
C LEU A 146 -8.71 0.59 11.57
N ILE A 147 -9.11 0.14 10.38
CA ILE A 147 -8.61 0.69 9.11
C ILE A 147 -9.13 2.11 8.91
N GLY A 148 -10.42 2.34 9.21
CA GLY A 148 -11.00 3.68 9.20
C GLY A 148 -10.25 4.60 10.16
N ALA A 149 -9.97 4.12 11.37
CA ALA A 149 -9.19 4.84 12.37
C ALA A 149 -7.75 5.10 11.93
N LEU A 150 -7.02 4.10 11.45
CA LEU A 150 -5.64 4.22 10.94
C LEU A 150 -5.55 5.18 9.75
N ARG A 151 -6.53 5.13 8.83
CA ARG A 151 -6.65 6.10 7.73
C ARG A 151 -7.01 7.50 8.21
N ALA A 152 -7.70 7.62 9.35
CA ALA A 152 -8.10 8.89 9.95
C ALA A 152 -7.09 9.43 10.98
N LEU A 153 -6.09 8.63 11.39
CA LEU A 153 -5.07 9.07 12.33
C LEU A 153 -4.41 10.34 11.78
N ALA A 154 -4.49 11.42 12.56
CA ALA A 154 -3.97 12.75 12.23
C ALA A 154 -2.44 12.80 12.12
N VAL A 155 -1.74 11.66 12.19
CA VAL A 155 -0.32 11.51 11.83
C VAL A 155 -0.08 11.88 10.35
N PHE A 156 -1.15 11.90 9.53
CA PHE A 156 -1.14 12.35 8.14
C PHE A 156 -1.63 13.80 7.93
N GLN A 157 -1.96 14.53 9.00
CA GLN A 157 -2.49 15.89 8.89
C GLN A 157 -1.41 16.93 9.22
N HIS A 158 -0.69 17.33 8.19
CA HIS A 158 -0.44 18.76 7.96
C HIS A 158 -0.75 19.03 6.48
N VAL A 159 -1.79 19.84 6.31
CA VAL A 159 -2.34 20.37 5.04
C VAL A 159 -1.34 21.30 4.40
#